data_AF-A0A917WN02-F1
#
_entry.id   AF-A0A917WN02-F1
#
_cell.length_a   1.000
_cell.length_b   1.000
_cell.length_c   1.000
_cell.angle_alpha   90.00
_cell.angle_beta   90.00
_cell.angle_gamma   90.00
#
_symmetry.space_group_name_H-M   'P 1'
#
loop_
_entity.id
_entity.type
_entity.pdbx_description
1 polymer ?
#
loop_
_entity_poly.entity_id
_entity_poly.type
_entity_poly.pdbx_seq_one_letter_code
_entity_poly.pdbx_strand_id
1 'polypeptide(L)'
;MAMQTALQQFEQGKATARHNHWDLSGEFDAMLARMLGEHSSVAIDFVRRFRDSPATAGSPGETTLGKVEQLWKEVFPGRSLFWSDWRPMVRNVSTGAEMTYSGNQMSDGEKAALFLMARVFSAAPGAIIVDEPETHLHSLLAVRLWNAIEAARPDIRFVYVTHDLTFALSRQQATYVLASPTAGLRVIGVDTELPGDVSEALLGSASLSFYASRVVFCEGDASSHDEPFYNAWFNGPDTVVRPVAGYERVLRCVEALRSSGVASALEAVGVIDGDYHAQAFRDALPAGVYMLKVHEIESLFSLPEIVDAVRGHLEMDPLDRISYKQKLQSSVNDDQRRKITIERWKQRLEPSLEGLVSSVTQKQGNIDEIVQQFPDIFDHTKWQFSPESILLEEQKRVDDALLAKADINDVLAVVPGKQMLPLAAQACGINADKYVNLIINTLGRTGTPTALAVELENALKAQLPTRRSVIAGVLPPS
;
A
#
# COMPACT_ATOMS: atom_id res chain seq x y z
N MET A 1 -0.38 -45.20 31.52
CA MET A 1 -0.62 -46.04 30.32
C MET A 1 -1.32 -45.26 29.20
N ALA A 2 -2.53 -44.72 29.38
CA ALA A 2 -3.26 -44.01 28.31
C ALA A 2 -2.51 -42.84 27.64
N MET A 3 -1.80 -42.00 28.40
CA MET A 3 -0.99 -40.89 27.85
C MET A 3 0.21 -41.38 27.03
N GLN A 4 0.88 -42.45 27.48
CA GLN A 4 1.96 -43.09 26.71
C GLN A 4 1.44 -43.74 25.43
N THR A 5 0.25 -44.34 25.48
CA THR A 5 -0.42 -44.89 24.30
C THR A 5 -0.82 -43.78 23.32
N ALA A 6 -1.35 -42.65 23.80
CA ALA A 6 -1.68 -41.49 22.97
C ALA A 6 -0.42 -40.84 22.36
N LEU A 7 0.69 -40.75 23.11
CA LEU A 7 1.99 -40.32 22.60
C LEU A 7 2.53 -41.25 21.53
N GLN A 8 2.46 -42.57 21.74
CA GLN A 8 2.85 -43.55 20.74
C GLN A 8 1.97 -43.49 19.49
N GLN A 9 0.66 -43.31 19.65
CA GLN A 9 -0.27 -43.14 18.52
C GLN A 9 0.00 -41.86 17.74
N PHE A 10 0.29 -40.75 18.42
CA PHE A 10 0.67 -39.49 17.78
C PHE A 10 2.00 -39.62 17.02
N GLU A 11 3.03 -40.21 17.64
CA GLU A 11 4.32 -40.41 16.98
C GLU A 11 4.22 -41.42 15.81
N GLN A 12 3.41 -42.47 15.94
CA GLN A 12 3.11 -43.38 14.84
C GLN A 12 2.32 -42.70 13.72
N GLY A 13 1.33 -41.87 14.05
CA GLY A 13 0.57 -41.07 13.08
C GLY A 13 1.49 -40.11 12.32
N LYS A 14 2.37 -39.41 13.04
CA LYS A 14 3.40 -38.53 12.46
C LYS A 14 4.38 -39.29 11.57
N ALA A 15 4.83 -40.48 11.98
CA ALA A 15 5.72 -41.32 11.19
C ALA A 15 5.05 -41.87 9.91
N THR A 16 3.75 -42.15 9.99
CA THR A 16 2.93 -42.63 8.86
C THR A 16 2.63 -41.50 7.89
N ALA A 17 2.27 -40.30 8.38
CA ALA A 17 2.09 -39.10 7.57
C ALA A 17 3.37 -38.66 6.85
N ARG A 18 4.55 -38.93 7.43
CA ARG A 18 5.83 -38.74 6.72
C ARG A 18 6.02 -39.64 5.50
N HIS A 19 5.36 -40.81 5.46
CA HIS A 19 5.43 -41.77 4.36
C HIS A 19 4.23 -41.66 3.39
N ASN A 20 3.08 -41.19 3.86
CA ASN A 20 1.87 -40.97 3.06
C ASN A 20 1.62 -39.46 2.94
N HIS A 21 2.04 -38.87 1.83
CA HIS A 21 2.16 -37.42 1.65
C HIS A 21 0.85 -36.58 1.68
N TRP A 22 -0.33 -37.12 2.02
CA TRP A 22 -1.60 -36.41 1.79
C TRP A 22 -2.76 -36.66 2.78
N ASP A 23 -2.54 -37.20 3.98
CA ASP A 23 -3.62 -37.37 4.97
C ASP A 23 -3.50 -36.42 6.18
N LEU A 24 -4.05 -35.20 6.01
CA LEU A 24 -4.05 -34.14 7.04
C LEU A 24 -5.09 -34.37 8.15
N SER A 25 -6.12 -35.18 7.88
CA SER A 25 -7.28 -35.33 8.76
C SER A 25 -6.94 -36.03 10.08
N GLY A 26 -6.13 -37.11 10.01
CA GLY A 26 -5.71 -37.86 11.18
C GLY A 26 -4.74 -37.11 12.11
N GLU A 27 -3.94 -36.18 11.58
CA GLU A 27 -2.95 -35.44 12.37
C GLU A 27 -3.61 -34.41 13.29
N PHE A 28 -4.61 -33.67 12.79
CA PHE A 28 -5.34 -32.68 13.59
C PHE A 28 -6.10 -33.32 14.75
N ASP A 29 -6.84 -34.40 14.48
CA ASP A 29 -7.60 -35.12 15.50
C ASP A 29 -6.67 -35.72 16.57
N ALA A 30 -5.53 -36.30 16.16
CA ALA A 30 -4.54 -36.83 17.09
C ALA A 30 -3.90 -35.74 17.95
N MET A 31 -3.61 -34.56 17.36
CA MET A 31 -3.07 -33.41 18.07
C MET A 31 -4.06 -32.87 19.10
N LEU A 32 -5.33 -32.67 18.71
CA LEU A 32 -6.38 -32.21 19.62
C LEU A 32 -6.60 -33.21 20.76
N ALA A 33 -6.67 -34.50 20.45
CA ALA A 33 -6.81 -35.56 21.46
C ALA A 33 -5.65 -35.55 22.46
N ARG A 34 -4.41 -35.34 21.98
CA ARG A 34 -3.23 -35.21 22.84
C ARG A 34 -3.33 -33.99 23.76
N MET A 35 -3.65 -32.82 23.22
CA MET A 35 -3.78 -31.58 24.02
C MET A 35 -4.87 -31.70 25.08
N LEU A 36 -6.00 -32.30 24.72
CA LEU A 36 -7.12 -32.48 25.63
C LEU A 36 -6.83 -33.55 26.69
N GLY A 37 -6.06 -34.59 26.35
CA GLY A 37 -5.54 -35.57 27.29
C GLY A 37 -4.54 -34.98 28.29
N GLU A 38 -3.60 -34.15 27.82
CA GLU A 38 -2.69 -33.37 28.68
C GLU A 38 -3.47 -32.47 29.64
N HIS A 39 -4.40 -31.68 29.09
CA HIS A 39 -5.23 -30.77 29.87
C HIS A 39 -6.06 -31.51 30.93
N SER A 40 -6.66 -32.64 30.55
CA SER A 40 -7.42 -33.50 31.48
C SER A 40 -6.54 -34.04 32.61
N SER A 41 -5.31 -34.47 32.30
CA SER A 41 -4.37 -34.96 33.33
C SER A 41 -4.03 -33.87 34.34
N VAL A 42 -3.68 -32.68 33.87
CA VAL A 42 -3.35 -31.54 34.74
C VAL A 42 -4.56 -31.10 35.57
N ALA A 43 -5.76 -31.12 34.98
CA ALA A 43 -7.00 -30.81 35.69
C ALA A 43 -7.32 -31.85 36.79
N ILE A 44 -7.18 -33.15 36.50
CA ILE A 44 -7.40 -34.23 37.48
C ILE A 44 -6.42 -34.11 38.66
N ASP A 45 -5.13 -33.87 38.37
CA ASP A 45 -4.11 -33.71 39.40
C ASP A 45 -4.35 -32.45 40.26
N PHE A 46 -4.80 -31.36 39.64
CA PHE A 46 -5.21 -30.16 40.38
C PHE A 46 -6.41 -30.43 41.28
N VAL A 47 -7.48 -31.05 40.77
CA VAL A 47 -8.68 -31.37 41.55
C VAL A 47 -8.36 -32.29 42.74
N ARG A 48 -7.45 -33.26 42.55
CA ARG A 48 -7.00 -34.14 43.64
C ARG A 48 -6.31 -33.33 44.74
N ARG A 49 -5.30 -32.52 44.38
CA ARG A 49 -4.60 -31.64 45.33
C ARG A 49 -5.53 -30.66 46.03
N PHE A 50 -6.48 -30.09 45.30
CA PHE A 50 -7.48 -29.17 45.85
C PHE A 50 -8.41 -29.84 46.84
N ARG A 51 -8.84 -31.07 46.57
CA ARG A 51 -9.68 -31.84 47.50
C ARG A 51 -8.93 -32.23 48.77
N ASP A 52 -7.66 -32.62 48.63
CA ASP A 52 -6.85 -33.06 49.77
C ASP A 52 -6.42 -31.89 50.66
N SER A 53 -6.09 -30.74 50.08
CA SER A 53 -5.66 -29.55 50.82
C SER A 53 -5.93 -28.26 50.03
N PRO A 54 -7.12 -27.65 50.17
CA PRO A 54 -7.49 -26.44 49.43
C PRO A 54 -6.50 -25.29 49.62
N ALA A 55 -5.96 -25.14 50.83
CA ALA A 55 -5.05 -24.03 51.20
C ALA A 55 -3.68 -24.10 50.51
N THR A 56 -3.24 -25.26 50.03
CA THR A 56 -1.90 -25.47 49.44
C THR A 56 -1.95 -25.94 47.98
N ALA A 57 -3.15 -26.09 47.40
CA ALA A 57 -3.32 -26.60 46.05
C ALA A 57 -2.85 -25.64 44.94
N GLY A 58 -2.75 -24.33 45.24
CA GLY A 58 -2.30 -23.32 44.29
C GLY A 58 -3.20 -23.23 43.06
N SER A 59 -2.59 -23.06 41.88
CA SER A 59 -3.29 -23.02 40.59
C SER A 59 -3.01 -24.27 39.76
N PRO A 60 -3.88 -24.61 38.78
CA PRO A 60 -3.57 -25.62 37.78
C PRO A 60 -2.27 -25.25 37.03
N GLY A 61 -1.51 -26.27 36.64
CA GLY A 61 -0.35 -26.05 35.77
C GLY A 61 -0.78 -25.50 34.41
N GLU A 62 0.11 -24.76 33.76
CA GLU A 62 -0.11 -24.29 32.40
C GLU A 62 -0.11 -25.49 31.43
N THR A 63 -1.02 -25.48 30.45
CA THR A 63 -1.19 -26.58 29.48
C THR A 63 -1.12 -26.04 28.07
N THR A 64 -0.78 -26.89 27.10
CA THR A 64 -0.80 -26.51 25.68
C THR A 64 -2.16 -25.93 25.26
N LEU A 65 -3.26 -26.55 25.72
CA LEU A 65 -4.62 -26.08 25.47
C LEU A 65 -4.86 -24.67 26.04
N GLY A 66 -4.43 -24.43 27.28
CA GLY A 66 -4.56 -23.12 27.93
C GLY A 66 -3.79 -22.01 27.19
N LYS A 67 -2.60 -22.32 26.68
CA LYS A 67 -1.83 -21.38 25.83
C LYS A 67 -2.56 -21.04 24.54
N VAL A 68 -3.15 -22.03 23.88
CA VAL A 68 -3.96 -21.82 22.66
C VAL A 68 -5.17 -20.95 22.96
N GLU A 69 -5.90 -21.19 24.06
CA GLU A 69 -7.05 -20.37 24.45
C GLU A 69 -6.67 -18.92 24.75
N GLN A 70 -5.50 -18.70 25.37
CA GLN A 70 -4.98 -17.36 25.65
C GLN A 70 -4.62 -16.64 24.34
N LEU A 71 -3.84 -17.29 23.47
CA LEU A 71 -3.43 -16.71 22.20
C LEU A 71 -4.63 -16.44 21.28
N TRP A 72 -5.65 -17.31 21.31
CA TRP A 72 -6.89 -17.11 20.57
C TRP A 72 -7.58 -15.79 20.90
N LYS A 73 -7.67 -15.46 22.19
CA LYS A 73 -8.28 -14.19 22.64
C LYS A 73 -7.49 -12.97 22.17
N GLU A 74 -6.17 -13.09 22.10
CA GLU A 74 -5.29 -12.05 21.60
C GLU A 74 -5.45 -11.85 20.09
N VAL A 75 -5.57 -12.92 19.30
CA VAL A 75 -5.70 -12.86 17.83
C VAL A 75 -7.11 -12.46 17.40
N PHE A 76 -8.14 -12.89 18.13
CA PHE A 76 -9.55 -12.64 17.80
C PHE A 76 -10.28 -11.87 18.92
N PRO A 77 -10.22 -10.52 18.95
CA PRO A 77 -10.91 -9.70 19.94
C PRO A 77 -12.42 -9.97 19.95
N GLY A 78 -12.99 -10.05 21.17
CA GLY A 78 -14.41 -10.33 21.35
C GLY A 78 -14.81 -11.78 21.01
N ARG A 79 -13.85 -12.68 20.76
CA ARG A 79 -14.09 -14.12 20.64
C ARG A 79 -13.29 -14.87 21.69
N SER A 80 -13.89 -15.92 22.25
CA SER A 80 -13.25 -16.80 23.21
C SER A 80 -13.44 -18.26 22.79
N LEU A 81 -12.33 -18.99 22.77
CA LEU A 81 -12.29 -20.42 22.55
C LEU A 81 -12.48 -21.14 23.89
N PHE A 82 -13.33 -22.16 23.90
CA PHE A 82 -13.51 -23.07 25.02
C PHE A 82 -13.86 -24.47 24.51
N TRP A 83 -13.86 -25.46 25.40
CA TRP A 83 -14.11 -26.85 25.03
C TRP A 83 -15.36 -27.40 25.71
N SER A 84 -16.23 -28.06 24.95
CA SER A 84 -17.43 -28.75 25.43
C SER A 84 -17.57 -30.07 24.69
N ASP A 85 -17.91 -31.16 25.40
CA ASP A 85 -18.10 -32.49 24.81
C ASP A 85 -16.94 -32.95 23.90
N TRP A 86 -15.70 -32.66 24.32
CA TRP A 86 -14.47 -32.95 23.57
C TRP A 86 -14.36 -32.22 22.23
N ARG A 87 -15.09 -31.12 22.06
CA ARG A 87 -15.12 -30.31 20.84
C ARG A 87 -14.77 -28.85 21.12
N PRO A 88 -14.09 -28.18 20.19
CA PRO A 88 -13.85 -26.75 20.31
C PRO A 88 -15.14 -25.97 20.04
N MET A 89 -15.39 -24.98 20.87
CA MET A 89 -16.52 -24.07 20.82
C MET A 89 -16.01 -22.63 20.85
N VAL A 90 -16.66 -21.75 20.10
CA VAL A 90 -16.35 -20.32 20.10
C VAL A 90 -17.54 -19.56 20.63
N ARG A 91 -17.30 -18.72 21.62
CA ARG A 91 -18.23 -17.69 22.08
C ARG A 91 -17.80 -16.35 21.50
N ASN A 92 -18.71 -15.71 20.78
CA ASN A 92 -18.51 -14.43 20.12
C ASN A 92 -19.45 -13.38 20.73
N VAL A 93 -18.87 -12.26 21.18
CA VAL A 93 -19.59 -11.11 21.75
C VAL A 93 -19.39 -9.82 20.93
N SER A 94 -18.72 -9.91 19.77
CA SER A 94 -18.36 -8.75 18.95
C SER A 94 -19.54 -8.06 18.26
N THR A 95 -20.66 -8.77 18.06
CA THR A 95 -21.85 -8.27 17.36
C THR A 95 -22.95 -7.75 18.28
N GLY A 96 -22.66 -7.53 19.57
CA GLY A 96 -23.62 -7.04 20.57
C GLY A 96 -24.58 -8.11 21.12
N ALA A 97 -24.84 -9.18 20.37
CA ALA A 97 -25.50 -10.40 20.84
C ALA A 97 -24.48 -11.53 21.05
N GLU A 98 -24.55 -12.22 22.19
CA GLU A 98 -23.70 -13.36 22.48
C GLU A 98 -24.12 -14.56 21.61
N MET A 99 -23.22 -15.01 20.74
CA MET A 99 -23.42 -16.19 19.90
C MET A 99 -22.38 -17.26 20.23
N THR A 100 -22.82 -18.51 20.31
CA THR A 100 -21.95 -19.66 20.52
C THR A 100 -22.09 -20.62 19.34
N TYR A 101 -20.96 -21.05 18.77
CA TYR A 101 -20.93 -22.01 17.66
C TYR A 101 -19.81 -23.02 17.82
N SER A 102 -19.98 -24.17 17.17
CA SER A 102 -19.02 -25.28 17.22
C SER A 102 -17.89 -25.11 16.21
N GLY A 103 -16.81 -25.87 16.38
CA GLY A 103 -15.68 -25.92 15.44
C GLY A 103 -16.06 -26.16 13.98
N ASN A 104 -17.14 -26.92 13.72
CA ASN A 104 -17.62 -27.17 12.36
C ASN A 104 -18.13 -25.89 11.67
N GLN A 105 -18.66 -24.97 12.46
CA GLN A 105 -19.23 -23.69 12.02
C GLN A 105 -18.20 -22.55 12.03
N MET A 106 -16.96 -22.82 12.44
CA MET A 106 -15.86 -21.86 12.29
C MET A 106 -15.61 -21.56 10.81
N SER A 107 -15.23 -20.32 10.54
CA SER A 107 -14.67 -19.91 9.25
C SER A 107 -13.37 -20.65 8.93
N ASP A 108 -12.98 -20.71 7.66
CA ASP A 108 -11.74 -21.38 7.25
C ASP A 108 -10.50 -20.77 7.92
N GLY A 109 -10.48 -19.44 8.09
CA GLY A 109 -9.41 -18.74 8.81
C GLY A 109 -9.38 -19.06 10.31
N GLU A 110 -10.52 -19.24 10.97
CA GLU A 110 -10.58 -19.66 12.38
C GLU A 110 -10.07 -21.11 12.55
N LYS A 111 -10.46 -22.01 11.64
CA LYS A 111 -9.96 -23.40 11.64
C LYS A 111 -8.46 -23.45 11.41
N ALA A 112 -7.97 -22.70 10.43
CA ALA A 112 -6.54 -22.59 10.13
C ALA A 112 -5.77 -22.02 11.33
N ALA A 113 -6.26 -20.96 11.96
CA ALA A 113 -5.64 -20.37 13.14
C ALA A 113 -5.57 -21.37 14.31
N LEU A 114 -6.67 -22.07 14.62
CA LEU A 114 -6.68 -23.08 15.70
C LEU A 114 -5.66 -24.19 15.42
N PHE A 115 -5.62 -24.69 14.19
CA PHE A 115 -4.68 -25.71 13.75
C PHE A 115 -3.23 -25.25 13.90
N LEU A 116 -2.90 -24.05 13.39
CA LEU A 116 -1.54 -23.50 13.42
C LEU A 116 -1.07 -23.26 14.86
N MET A 117 -1.91 -22.65 15.71
CA MET A 117 -1.59 -22.44 17.12
C MET A 117 -1.31 -23.77 17.82
N ALA A 118 -2.21 -24.74 17.70
CA ALA A 118 -2.07 -26.05 18.33
C ALA A 118 -0.79 -26.77 17.86
N ARG A 119 -0.46 -26.68 16.56
CA ARG A 119 0.72 -27.31 15.97
C ARG A 119 2.00 -26.69 16.49
N VAL A 120 2.07 -25.36 16.56
CA VAL A 120 3.26 -24.65 17.04
C VAL A 120 3.46 -24.87 18.55
N PHE A 121 2.41 -24.79 19.37
CA PHE A 121 2.56 -25.04 20.81
C PHE A 121 2.90 -26.50 21.13
N SER A 122 2.52 -27.45 20.27
CA SER A 122 2.89 -28.86 20.40
C SER A 122 4.29 -29.18 19.87
N ALA A 123 4.96 -28.23 19.20
CA ALA A 123 6.28 -28.45 18.62
C ALA A 123 7.41 -28.34 19.65
N ALA A 124 8.40 -29.24 19.51
CA ALA A 124 9.65 -29.18 20.27
C ALA A 124 10.46 -27.92 19.90
N PRO A 125 11.34 -27.43 20.79
CA PRO A 125 12.25 -26.33 20.48
C PRO A 125 13.11 -26.64 19.24
N GLY A 126 13.45 -25.63 18.46
CA GLY A 126 14.20 -25.78 17.21
C GLY A 126 13.76 -24.79 16.15
N ALA A 127 13.64 -25.26 14.90
CA ALA A 127 13.18 -24.45 13.78
C ALA A 127 11.86 -24.96 13.21
N ILE A 128 10.95 -24.04 12.88
CA ILE A 128 9.72 -24.33 12.14
C ILE A 128 9.81 -23.63 10.79
N ILE A 129 9.61 -24.39 9.71
CA ILE A 129 9.48 -23.88 8.36
C ILE A 129 7.98 -23.79 8.06
N VAL A 130 7.54 -22.61 7.63
CA VAL A 130 6.16 -22.34 7.27
C VAL A 130 6.14 -21.90 5.81
N ASP A 131 5.45 -22.68 4.99
CA ASP A 131 5.22 -22.37 3.57
C ASP A 131 3.84 -21.73 3.44
N GLU A 132 3.77 -20.58 2.76
CA GLU A 132 2.57 -19.75 2.56
C GLU A 132 1.79 -19.46 3.86
N PRO A 133 2.41 -18.76 4.85
CA PRO A 133 1.83 -18.48 6.17
C PRO A 133 0.48 -17.74 6.14
N GLU A 134 0.15 -17.09 5.03
CA GLU A 134 -1.08 -16.36 4.74
C GLU A 134 -2.23 -17.25 4.24
N THR A 135 -1.97 -18.52 3.94
CA THR A 135 -2.98 -19.43 3.35
C THR A 135 -4.22 -19.55 4.24
N HIS A 136 -5.40 -19.34 3.66
CA HIS A 136 -6.72 -19.29 4.32
C HIS A 136 -6.92 -18.15 5.33
N LEU A 137 -6.00 -17.19 5.41
CA LEU A 137 -6.08 -16.03 6.29
C LEU A 137 -6.12 -14.76 5.46
N HIS A 138 -6.90 -13.77 5.90
CA HIS A 138 -6.75 -12.42 5.37
C HIS A 138 -5.36 -11.88 5.79
N SER A 139 -4.65 -11.14 4.92
CA SER A 139 -3.25 -10.74 5.15
C SER A 139 -2.99 -10.13 6.54
N LEU A 140 -3.84 -9.20 6.98
CA LEU A 140 -3.75 -8.60 8.33
C LEU A 140 -3.91 -9.62 9.47
N LEU A 141 -4.79 -10.60 9.30
CA LEU A 141 -4.99 -11.67 10.30
C LEU A 141 -3.77 -12.59 10.33
N ALA A 142 -3.17 -12.91 9.17
CA ALA A 142 -1.94 -13.69 9.10
C ALA A 142 -0.81 -12.99 9.86
N VAL A 143 -0.59 -11.69 9.58
CA VAL A 143 0.41 -10.89 10.29
C VAL A 143 0.21 -10.93 11.80
N ARG A 144 -1.02 -10.67 12.25
CA ARG A 144 -1.36 -10.65 13.68
C ARG A 144 -1.16 -12.01 14.34
N LEU A 145 -1.65 -13.09 13.71
CA LEU A 145 -1.54 -14.45 14.21
C LEU A 145 -0.08 -14.83 14.42
N TRP A 146 0.74 -14.64 13.39
CA TRP A 146 2.13 -15.07 13.45
C TRP A 146 2.98 -14.21 14.39
N ASN A 147 2.70 -12.91 14.51
CA ASN A 147 3.35 -12.07 15.52
C ASN A 147 3.04 -12.56 16.95
N ALA A 148 1.79 -12.92 17.22
CA ALA A 148 1.39 -13.45 18.52
C ALA A 148 2.05 -14.82 18.78
N ILE A 149 2.11 -15.70 17.78
CA ILE A 149 2.78 -17.01 17.88
C ILE A 149 4.29 -16.85 18.15
N GLU A 150 4.97 -15.98 17.41
CA GLU A 150 6.41 -15.69 17.58
C GLU A 150 6.70 -15.17 18.99
N ALA A 151 5.89 -14.23 19.48
CA ALA A 151 6.02 -13.69 20.84
C ALA A 151 5.77 -14.75 21.92
N ALA A 152 4.86 -15.68 21.70
CA ALA A 152 4.54 -16.75 22.64
C ALA A 152 5.56 -17.91 22.64
N ARG A 153 6.37 -18.06 21.58
CA ARG A 153 7.40 -19.11 21.43
C ARG A 153 8.74 -18.53 20.99
N PRO A 154 9.40 -17.70 21.82
CA PRO A 154 10.71 -17.13 21.49
C PRO A 154 11.83 -18.19 21.43
N ASP A 155 11.56 -19.41 21.88
CA ASP A 155 12.46 -20.57 21.81
C ASP A 155 12.50 -21.25 20.43
N ILE A 156 11.63 -20.84 19.49
CA ILE A 156 11.57 -21.38 18.13
C ILE A 156 12.12 -20.36 17.13
N ARG A 157 12.98 -20.83 16.21
CA ARG A 157 13.35 -20.05 15.01
C ARG A 157 12.32 -20.31 13.91
N PHE A 158 11.59 -19.27 13.54
CA PHE A 158 10.68 -19.33 12.40
C PHE A 158 11.42 -19.04 11.09
N VAL A 159 11.12 -19.83 10.07
CA VAL A 159 11.56 -19.63 8.68
C VAL A 159 10.31 -19.60 7.82
N TYR A 160 9.98 -18.43 7.30
CA TYR A 160 8.82 -18.23 6.44
C TYR A 160 9.24 -18.28 4.98
N VAL A 161 8.52 -19.07 4.20
CA VAL A 161 8.54 -19.06 2.74
C VAL A 161 7.21 -18.47 2.33
N THR A 162 7.24 -17.27 1.74
CA THR A 162 6.04 -16.53 1.38
C THR A 162 6.32 -15.73 0.11
N HIS A 163 5.28 -15.55 -0.69
CA HIS A 163 5.29 -14.58 -1.77
C HIS A 163 4.63 -13.25 -1.35
N ASP A 164 3.95 -13.21 -0.21
CA ASP A 164 3.35 -12.00 0.32
C ASP A 164 4.42 -11.11 0.96
N LEU A 165 4.85 -10.09 0.22
CA LEU A 165 5.77 -9.06 0.72
C LEU A 165 5.21 -8.38 1.97
N THR A 166 3.88 -8.29 2.10
CA THR A 166 3.21 -7.74 3.28
C THR A 166 3.54 -8.54 4.53
N PHE A 167 3.39 -9.86 4.40
CA PHE A 167 3.70 -10.77 5.47
C PHE A 167 5.20 -10.73 5.80
N ALA A 168 6.06 -10.79 4.76
CA ALA A 168 7.51 -10.75 4.92
C ALA A 168 7.97 -9.49 5.67
N LEU A 169 7.56 -8.30 5.21
CA LEU A 169 7.97 -7.02 5.79
C LEU A 169 7.41 -6.79 7.20
N SER A 170 6.32 -7.46 7.57
CA SER A 170 5.77 -7.37 8.92
C SER A 170 6.58 -8.11 10.00
N ARG A 171 7.51 -8.99 9.61
CA ARG A 171 8.30 -9.80 10.55
C ARG A 171 9.31 -8.93 11.31
N GLN A 172 9.40 -9.10 12.63
CA GLN A 172 10.34 -8.35 13.46
C GLN A 172 11.72 -9.02 13.49
N GLN A 173 12.79 -8.23 13.40
CA GLN A 173 14.18 -8.72 13.45
C GLN A 173 14.48 -9.87 12.46
N ALA A 174 13.85 -9.82 11.28
CA ALA A 174 13.96 -10.85 10.27
C ALA A 174 15.22 -10.72 9.42
N THR A 175 15.72 -11.85 8.92
CA THR A 175 16.71 -11.90 7.84
C THR A 175 15.98 -12.21 6.55
N TYR A 176 16.01 -11.28 5.60
CA TYR A 176 15.33 -11.44 4.32
C TYR A 176 16.23 -12.19 3.33
N VAL A 177 15.68 -13.22 2.70
CA VAL A 177 16.35 -13.99 1.65
C VAL A 177 15.44 -14.03 0.44
N LEU A 178 15.86 -13.39 -0.64
CA LEU A 178 15.15 -13.46 -1.92
C LEU A 178 15.56 -14.74 -2.64
N ALA A 179 14.57 -15.52 -3.06
CA ALA A 179 14.76 -16.67 -3.92
C ALA A 179 14.47 -16.29 -5.37
N SER A 180 15.48 -16.38 -6.23
CA SER A 180 15.38 -16.13 -7.67
C SER A 180 15.68 -17.41 -8.44
N PRO A 181 14.89 -17.76 -9.48
CA PRO A 181 15.20 -18.89 -10.37
C PRO A 181 16.54 -18.73 -11.10
N THR A 182 16.97 -17.50 -11.37
CA THR A 182 18.18 -17.18 -12.13
C THR A 182 19.38 -16.86 -11.24
N ALA A 183 19.14 -16.15 -10.13
CA ALA A 183 20.21 -15.69 -9.23
C ALA A 183 20.35 -16.54 -7.95
N GLY A 184 19.50 -17.53 -7.73
CA GLY A 184 19.52 -18.36 -6.52
C GLY A 184 19.03 -17.61 -5.27
N LEU A 185 19.51 -18.01 -4.09
CA LEU A 185 19.17 -17.39 -2.81
C LEU A 185 20.11 -16.22 -2.52
N ARG A 186 19.55 -15.02 -2.30
CA ARG A 186 20.31 -13.81 -1.96
C ARG A 186 19.78 -13.17 -0.69
N VAL A 187 20.65 -12.96 0.29
CA VAL A 187 20.32 -12.18 1.48
C VAL A 187 20.13 -10.71 1.10
N ILE A 188 19.04 -10.10 1.54
CA ILE A 188 18.75 -8.68 1.38
C ILE A 188 18.87 -8.02 2.76
N GLY A 189 19.65 -6.95 2.83
CA GLY A 189 19.60 -6.02 3.96
C GLY A 189 18.40 -5.10 3.77
N VAL A 190 17.38 -5.26 4.61
CA VAL A 190 16.33 -4.26 4.75
C VAL A 190 16.80 -3.33 5.85
N ASP A 191 17.58 -2.32 5.45
CA ASP A 191 17.99 -1.26 6.36
C ASP A 191 16.76 -0.37 6.60
N THR A 192 16.36 -0.28 7.86
CA THR A 192 15.26 0.52 8.43
C THR A 192 13.85 -0.09 8.38
N GLU A 193 13.19 -0.03 9.55
CA GLU A 193 11.74 -0.19 9.67
C GLU A 193 11.06 0.81 8.72
N LEU A 194 10.28 0.29 7.76
CA LEU A 194 9.47 1.16 6.91
C LEU A 194 8.49 1.93 7.80
N PRO A 195 8.36 3.27 7.64
CA PRO A 195 7.38 4.06 8.38
C PRO A 195 5.99 3.43 8.32
N GLY A 196 5.22 3.46 9.41
CA GLY A 196 3.93 2.74 9.51
C GLY A 196 2.91 3.11 8.43
N ASP A 197 2.93 4.35 7.94
CA ASP A 197 2.11 4.86 6.85
C ASP A 197 2.59 4.42 5.45
N VAL A 198 3.91 4.26 5.26
CA VAL A 198 4.50 3.68 4.04
C VAL A 198 4.26 2.18 3.99
N SER A 199 4.45 1.52 5.13
CA SER A 199 4.02 0.15 5.35
C SER A 199 2.55 0.05 4.99
N GLU A 200 1.63 0.79 5.60
CA GLU A 200 0.22 0.76 5.21
C GLU A 200 -0.03 1.04 3.70
N ALA A 201 0.71 1.95 3.05
CA ALA A 201 0.57 2.16 1.60
C ALA A 201 1.01 0.95 0.77
N LEU A 202 2.00 0.20 1.24
CA LEU A 202 2.46 -1.07 0.66
C LEU A 202 1.58 -2.27 1.06
N LEU A 203 1.03 -2.25 2.28
CA LEU A 203 0.39 -3.34 3.01
C LEU A 203 -1.16 -3.28 2.99
N GLY A 204 -1.73 -2.12 2.68
CA GLY A 204 -3.10 -1.73 3.01
C GLY A 204 -4.19 -2.29 2.10
N SER A 205 -3.83 -2.93 0.99
CA SER A 205 -4.79 -3.70 0.20
C SER A 205 -4.07 -4.83 -0.54
N ALA A 206 -4.54 -6.04 -0.27
CA ALA A 206 -4.15 -7.33 -0.83
C ALA A 206 -3.17 -7.30 -2.03
N SER A 207 -2.07 -8.02 -1.84
CA SER A 207 -1.17 -8.55 -2.86
C SER A 207 -0.43 -7.51 -3.71
N LEU A 208 0.79 -7.17 -3.29
CA LEU A 208 1.87 -7.17 -4.27
C LEU A 208 1.92 -8.61 -4.81
N SER A 209 1.34 -8.81 -6.00
CA SER A 209 1.31 -10.11 -6.66
C SER A 209 2.74 -10.62 -6.84
N PHE A 210 2.94 -11.95 -6.81
CA PHE A 210 4.22 -12.63 -7.05
C PHE A 210 4.99 -12.13 -8.27
N TYR A 211 4.28 -11.58 -9.27
CA TYR A 211 4.84 -11.06 -10.52
C TYR A 211 5.18 -9.56 -10.49
N ALA A 212 4.81 -8.83 -9.44
CA ALA A 212 4.99 -7.39 -9.37
C ALA A 212 6.48 -7.05 -9.29
N SER A 213 7.05 -6.64 -10.42
CA SER A 213 8.42 -6.16 -10.55
C SER A 213 8.49 -4.63 -10.44
N ARG A 214 7.33 -3.96 -10.43
CA ARG A 214 7.19 -2.51 -10.39
C ARG A 214 5.99 -2.05 -9.56
N VAL A 215 6.19 -1.03 -8.74
CA VAL A 215 5.11 -0.30 -8.06
C VAL A 215 5.12 1.16 -8.52
N VAL A 216 3.95 1.65 -8.88
CA VAL A 216 3.71 3.04 -9.23
C VAL A 216 2.86 3.69 -8.15
N PHE A 217 3.42 4.65 -7.43
CA PHE A 217 2.65 5.50 -6.53
C PHE A 217 2.12 6.71 -7.29
N CYS A 218 0.85 7.03 -7.12
CA CYS A 218 0.23 8.23 -7.67
C CYS A 218 -0.51 9.01 -6.58
N GLU A 219 -0.83 10.27 -6.88
CA GLU A 219 -1.70 11.08 -6.05
C GLU A 219 -3.16 10.59 -6.10
N GLY A 220 -3.99 11.17 -5.23
CA GLY A 220 -5.41 10.90 -5.17
C GLY A 220 -5.81 9.74 -4.25
N ASP A 221 -7.11 9.50 -4.21
CA ASP A 221 -7.74 8.36 -3.55
C ASP A 221 -8.29 7.38 -4.59
N ALA A 222 -8.74 6.20 -4.14
CA ALA A 222 -9.33 5.19 -5.02
C ALA A 222 -10.61 5.62 -5.77
N SER A 223 -11.15 6.83 -5.47
CA SER A 223 -12.37 7.37 -6.08
C SER A 223 -12.12 8.42 -7.16
N SER A 224 -10.86 8.83 -7.34
CA SER A 224 -10.41 9.80 -8.34
C SER A 224 -10.19 9.19 -9.73
N HIS A 225 -10.02 10.02 -10.77
CA HIS A 225 -9.65 9.56 -12.12
C HIS A 225 -8.25 8.93 -12.18
N ASP A 226 -7.43 9.19 -11.16
CA ASP A 226 -6.02 8.81 -11.06
C ASP A 226 -5.80 7.31 -11.12
N GLU A 227 -6.41 6.55 -10.20
CA GLU A 227 -6.21 5.10 -10.14
C GLU A 227 -6.67 4.40 -11.44
N PRO A 228 -7.89 4.65 -11.98
CA PRO A 228 -8.31 4.05 -13.24
C PRO A 228 -7.41 4.42 -14.42
N PHE A 229 -6.98 5.68 -14.54
CA PHE A 229 -6.12 6.12 -15.62
C PHE A 229 -4.72 5.51 -15.53
N TYR A 230 -4.09 5.57 -14.35
CA TYR A 230 -2.74 5.02 -14.17
C TYR A 230 -2.75 3.50 -14.27
N ASN A 231 -3.77 2.78 -13.81
CA ASN A 231 -3.90 1.34 -14.08
C ASN A 231 -4.04 1.05 -15.59
N ALA A 232 -4.79 1.88 -16.32
CA ALA A 232 -4.93 1.73 -17.77
C ALA A 232 -3.64 2.06 -18.53
N TRP A 233 -2.86 3.04 -18.06
CA TRP A 233 -1.54 3.35 -18.62
C TRP A 233 -0.53 2.26 -18.28
N PHE A 234 -0.30 2.00 -16.99
CA PHE A 234 0.61 0.98 -16.47
C PHE A 234 -0.02 -0.42 -16.47
N ASN A 235 -0.53 -0.84 -17.63
CA ASN A 235 -1.25 -2.11 -17.80
C ASN A 235 -0.34 -3.36 -17.89
N GLY A 236 0.86 -3.30 -17.32
CA GLY A 236 1.80 -4.42 -17.26
C GLY A 236 1.36 -5.46 -16.23
N PRO A 237 1.45 -6.78 -16.52
CA PRO A 237 1.08 -7.82 -15.55
C PRO A 237 1.98 -7.84 -14.30
N ASP A 238 3.13 -7.17 -14.39
CA ASP A 238 4.15 -7.03 -13.37
C ASP A 238 4.15 -5.65 -12.69
N THR A 239 3.15 -4.81 -12.98
CA THR A 239 3.06 -3.44 -12.45
C THR A 239 1.83 -3.29 -11.56
N VAL A 240 2.03 -2.70 -10.38
CA VAL A 240 0.95 -2.39 -9.44
C VAL A 240 0.88 -0.87 -9.25
N VAL A 241 -0.30 -0.28 -9.44
CA VAL A 241 -0.55 1.15 -9.20
C VAL A 241 -1.17 1.34 -7.83
N ARG A 242 -0.70 2.33 -7.06
CA ARG A 242 -1.13 2.62 -5.70
C ARG A 242 -1.36 4.13 -5.48
N PRO A 243 -2.61 4.58 -5.31
CA PRO A 243 -2.90 5.94 -4.89
C PRO A 243 -2.51 6.13 -3.42
N VAL A 244 -1.79 7.21 -3.10
CA VAL A 244 -1.31 7.51 -1.74
C VAL A 244 -1.69 8.91 -1.25
N ALA A 245 -2.88 9.38 -1.64
CA ALA A 245 -3.48 10.67 -1.28
C ALA A 245 -2.79 11.89 -1.91
N GLY A 246 -1.52 12.17 -1.61
CA GLY A 246 -0.85 13.38 -2.09
C GLY A 246 0.65 13.25 -2.29
N TYR A 247 1.23 14.23 -2.99
CA TYR A 247 2.61 14.20 -3.47
C TYR A 247 3.65 13.92 -2.39
N GLU A 248 3.49 14.44 -1.17
CA GLU A 248 4.46 14.21 -0.08
C GLU A 248 4.56 12.72 0.27
N ARG A 249 3.43 12.01 0.26
CA ARG A 249 3.40 10.58 0.54
C ARG A 249 3.94 9.78 -0.64
N VAL A 250 3.73 10.24 -1.88
CA VAL A 250 4.39 9.67 -3.08
C VAL A 250 5.91 9.73 -2.92
N LEU A 251 6.46 10.90 -2.58
CA LEU A 251 7.90 11.10 -2.35
C LEU A 251 8.43 10.16 -1.27
N ARG A 252 7.77 10.13 -0.10
CA ARG A 252 8.15 9.26 1.02
C ARG A 252 8.11 7.78 0.65
N CYS A 253 7.08 7.32 -0.06
CA CYS A 253 6.95 5.91 -0.44
C CYS A 253 8.05 5.48 -1.43
N VAL A 254 8.35 6.33 -2.43
CA VAL A 254 9.42 6.06 -3.39
C VAL A 254 10.78 6.04 -2.69
N GLU A 255 11.06 7.03 -1.83
CA GLU A 255 12.32 7.10 -1.10
C GLU A 255 12.50 5.90 -0.15
N ALA A 256 11.46 5.54 0.60
CA ALA A 256 11.48 4.42 1.53
C ALA A 256 11.72 3.08 0.81
N LEU A 257 11.03 2.81 -0.30
CA LEU A 257 11.26 1.59 -1.09
C LEU A 257 12.66 1.54 -1.70
N ARG A 258 13.17 2.69 -2.17
CA ARG A 258 14.52 2.77 -2.74
C ARG A 258 15.60 2.54 -1.69
N SER A 259 15.36 3.02 -0.47
CA SER A 259 16.31 2.91 0.64
C SER A 259 16.26 1.55 1.35
N SER A 260 15.13 0.83 1.28
CA SER A 260 14.92 -0.44 2.01
C SER A 260 15.62 -1.67 1.41
N GLY A 261 16.44 -1.53 0.36
CA GLY A 261 17.12 -2.65 -0.29
C GLY A 261 16.22 -3.58 -1.14
N VAL A 262 14.90 -3.50 -0.96
CA VAL A 262 13.87 -4.20 -1.76
C VAL A 262 13.84 -3.69 -3.21
N ALA A 263 14.32 -2.47 -3.45
CA ALA A 263 14.39 -1.87 -4.79
C ALA A 263 15.23 -2.63 -5.82
N SER A 264 16.09 -3.57 -5.39
CA SER A 264 16.82 -4.44 -6.33
C SER A 264 15.93 -5.48 -7.01
N ALA A 265 14.74 -5.75 -6.46
CA ALA A 265 13.73 -6.65 -7.02
C ALA A 265 12.45 -5.92 -7.47
N LEU A 266 12.26 -4.66 -7.05
CA LEU A 266 11.05 -3.88 -7.26
C LEU A 266 11.36 -2.45 -7.71
N GLU A 267 11.00 -2.09 -8.94
CA GLU A 267 11.10 -0.71 -9.44
C GLU A 267 10.04 0.16 -8.77
N ALA A 268 10.45 1.17 -8.00
CA ALA A 268 9.56 2.17 -7.43
C ALA A 268 9.48 3.40 -8.33
N VAL A 269 8.27 3.73 -8.79
CA VAL A 269 7.98 4.91 -9.59
C VAL A 269 6.96 5.77 -8.86
N GLY A 270 7.18 7.08 -8.79
CA GLY A 270 6.20 8.05 -8.29
C GLY A 270 5.69 8.92 -9.44
N VAL A 271 4.38 9.17 -9.50
CA VAL A 271 3.78 10.16 -10.39
C VAL A 271 3.08 11.22 -9.56
N ILE A 272 3.42 12.47 -9.82
CA ILE A 272 2.97 13.67 -9.08
C ILE A 272 2.38 14.66 -10.10
N ASP A 273 1.32 15.35 -9.73
CA ASP A 273 0.70 16.40 -10.54
C ASP A 273 1.62 17.64 -10.63
N GLY A 274 1.53 18.37 -11.74
CA GLY A 274 2.37 19.56 -11.95
C GLY A 274 2.00 20.71 -11.02
N ASP A 275 0.71 20.79 -10.68
CA ASP A 275 0.03 21.71 -9.78
C ASP A 275 0.61 23.13 -9.83
N TYR A 276 0.66 23.80 -8.69
CA TYR A 276 1.25 25.12 -8.54
C TYR A 276 2.72 25.07 -8.12
N HIS A 277 3.36 23.90 -8.21
CA HIS A 277 4.76 23.74 -7.80
C HIS A 277 5.72 24.65 -8.60
N ALA A 278 6.63 25.28 -7.86
CA ALA A 278 7.68 26.12 -8.44
C ALA A 278 8.71 25.28 -9.21
N GLN A 279 9.42 25.90 -10.16
CA GLN A 279 10.41 25.20 -10.98
C GLN A 279 11.51 24.54 -10.13
N ALA A 280 11.95 25.20 -9.05
CA ALA A 280 12.95 24.65 -8.13
C ALA A 280 12.52 23.32 -7.49
N PHE A 281 11.22 23.13 -7.23
CA PHE A 281 10.70 21.86 -6.72
C PHE A 281 10.78 20.77 -7.79
N ARG A 282 10.42 21.11 -9.04
CA ARG A 282 10.52 20.20 -10.20
C ARG A 282 11.95 19.71 -10.41
N ASP A 283 12.92 20.61 -10.28
CA ASP A 283 14.33 20.32 -10.48
C ASP A 283 14.95 19.51 -9.31
N ALA A 284 14.31 19.52 -8.14
CA ALA A 284 14.76 18.84 -6.92
C ALA A 284 14.11 17.46 -6.70
N LEU A 285 13.31 16.96 -7.65
CA LEU A 285 12.64 15.67 -7.51
C LEU A 285 13.64 14.50 -7.40
N PRO A 286 13.41 13.55 -6.48
CA PRO A 286 14.29 12.39 -6.34
C PRO A 286 14.16 11.43 -7.53
N ALA A 287 15.20 10.62 -7.74
CA ALA A 287 15.21 9.64 -8.81
C ALA A 287 14.06 8.62 -8.67
N GLY A 288 13.35 8.38 -9.78
CA GLY A 288 12.16 7.50 -9.81
C GLY A 288 10.85 8.25 -9.62
N VAL A 289 10.88 9.53 -9.26
CA VAL A 289 9.68 10.38 -9.20
C VAL A 289 9.58 11.22 -10.46
N TYR A 290 8.39 11.26 -11.03
CA TYR A 290 8.05 11.98 -12.25
C TYR A 290 6.89 12.91 -11.93
N MET A 291 7.05 14.18 -12.27
CA MET A 291 5.97 15.15 -12.14
C MET A 291 5.48 15.54 -13.52
N LEU A 292 4.15 15.64 -13.66
CA LEU A 292 3.51 15.98 -14.93
C LEU A 292 3.99 17.35 -15.43
N LYS A 293 4.17 17.48 -16.75
CA LYS A 293 4.50 18.78 -17.37
C LYS A 293 3.26 19.67 -17.51
N VAL A 294 2.09 19.06 -17.46
CA VAL A 294 0.77 19.71 -17.39
C VAL A 294 0.35 19.89 -15.92
N HIS A 295 -0.71 20.66 -15.66
CA HIS A 295 -1.14 21.01 -14.30
C HIS A 295 -1.56 19.79 -13.47
N GLU A 296 -2.50 18.98 -13.95
CA GLU A 296 -3.01 17.80 -13.23
C GLU A 296 -3.34 16.71 -14.24
N ILE A 297 -3.70 15.52 -13.77
CA ILE A 297 -4.08 14.40 -14.64
C ILE A 297 -5.19 14.78 -15.65
N GLU A 298 -6.17 15.61 -15.25
CA GLU A 298 -7.23 16.06 -16.16
C GLU A 298 -6.70 16.84 -17.37
N SER A 299 -5.57 17.54 -17.20
CA SER A 299 -4.93 18.29 -18.28
C SER A 299 -4.37 17.39 -19.37
N LEU A 300 -4.00 16.13 -19.05
CA LEU A 300 -3.54 15.16 -20.05
C LEU A 300 -4.63 14.85 -21.08
N PHE A 301 -5.89 14.74 -20.65
CA PHE A 301 -7.01 14.50 -21.55
C PHE A 301 -7.32 15.69 -22.48
N SER A 302 -6.77 16.86 -22.18
CA SER A 302 -6.93 18.09 -22.97
C SER A 302 -5.76 18.36 -23.92
N LEU A 303 -4.79 17.43 -24.01
CA LEU A 303 -3.72 17.50 -25.00
C LEU A 303 -4.31 17.44 -26.42
N PRO A 304 -3.89 18.32 -27.35
CA PRO A 304 -4.39 18.33 -28.72
C PRO A 304 -4.27 16.98 -29.41
N GLU A 305 -3.17 16.26 -29.16
CA GLU A 305 -2.91 14.94 -29.74
C GLU A 305 -3.92 13.89 -29.25
N ILE A 306 -4.37 13.98 -28.00
CA ILE A 306 -5.39 13.09 -27.44
C ILE A 306 -6.76 13.40 -28.05
N VAL A 307 -7.10 14.70 -28.14
CA VAL A 307 -8.35 15.15 -28.76
C VAL A 307 -8.40 14.77 -30.24
N ASP A 308 -7.30 14.96 -30.98
CA ASP A 308 -7.17 14.54 -32.38
C ASP A 308 -7.38 13.03 -32.53
N ALA A 309 -6.75 12.21 -31.69
CA ALA A 309 -6.89 10.76 -31.74
C ALA A 309 -8.34 10.31 -31.52
N VAL A 310 -9.01 10.88 -30.51
CA VAL A 310 -10.42 10.56 -30.24
C VAL A 310 -11.34 11.04 -31.38
N ARG A 311 -11.10 12.23 -31.94
CA ARG A 311 -11.85 12.73 -33.11
C ARG A 311 -11.69 11.82 -34.31
N GLY A 312 -10.48 11.35 -34.59
CA GLY A 312 -10.21 10.38 -35.66
C GLY A 312 -10.97 9.07 -35.44
N HIS A 313 -11.03 8.56 -34.21
CA HIS A 313 -11.81 7.37 -33.87
C HIS A 313 -13.33 7.57 -34.04
N LEU A 314 -13.82 8.79 -33.82
CA LEU A 314 -15.23 9.16 -34.00
C LEU A 314 -15.56 9.59 -35.45
N GLU A 315 -14.64 9.39 -36.40
CA GLU A 315 -14.81 9.76 -37.81
C GLU A 315 -15.11 11.26 -38.00
N MET A 316 -14.53 12.12 -37.15
CA MET A 316 -14.63 13.57 -37.23
C MET A 316 -13.40 14.17 -37.93
N ASP A 317 -13.56 15.38 -38.48
CA ASP A 317 -12.43 16.14 -39.06
C ASP A 317 -11.31 16.37 -38.03
N PRO A 318 -10.04 16.54 -38.45
CA PRO A 318 -8.94 16.89 -37.54
C PRO A 318 -9.24 18.14 -36.69
N LEU A 319 -8.68 18.23 -35.49
CA LEU A 319 -8.86 19.37 -34.61
C LEU A 319 -8.23 20.62 -35.23
N ASP A 320 -9.02 21.69 -35.33
CA ASP A 320 -8.44 23.02 -35.50
C ASP A 320 -7.74 23.44 -34.19
N ARG A 321 -6.44 23.15 -34.12
CA ARG A 321 -5.60 23.44 -32.94
C ARG A 321 -5.58 24.92 -32.58
N ILE A 322 -5.73 25.82 -33.56
CA ILE A 322 -5.73 27.28 -33.31
C ILE A 322 -7.03 27.67 -32.61
N SER A 323 -8.18 27.26 -33.18
CA SER A 323 -9.49 27.51 -32.57
C SER A 323 -9.64 26.85 -31.21
N TYR A 324 -9.14 25.61 -31.07
CA TYR A 324 -9.16 24.89 -29.80
C TYR A 324 -8.35 25.62 -28.73
N LYS A 325 -7.12 26.05 -29.04
CA LYS A 325 -6.30 26.85 -28.12
C LYS A 325 -7.00 28.14 -27.71
N GLN A 326 -7.61 28.85 -28.66
CA GLN A 326 -8.36 30.08 -28.35
C GLN A 326 -9.54 29.81 -27.41
N LYS A 327 -10.26 28.71 -27.60
CA LYS A 327 -11.35 28.29 -26.69
C LYS A 327 -10.82 28.02 -25.28
N LEU A 328 -9.73 27.27 -25.17
CA LEU A 328 -9.04 26.99 -23.91
C LEU A 328 -8.57 28.27 -23.21
N GLN A 329 -8.02 29.25 -23.95
CA GLN A 329 -7.61 30.53 -23.37
C GLN A 329 -8.82 31.38 -22.94
N SER A 330 -9.88 31.41 -23.75
CA SER A 330 -11.08 32.20 -23.48
C SER A 330 -11.96 31.65 -22.35
N SER A 331 -11.78 30.38 -21.97
CA SER A 331 -12.50 29.78 -20.84
C SER A 331 -12.00 30.29 -19.49
N VAL A 332 -10.84 30.93 -19.46
CA VAL A 332 -10.24 31.55 -18.27
C VAL A 332 -10.62 33.03 -18.24
N ASN A 333 -11.64 33.36 -17.47
CA ASN A 333 -12.02 34.74 -17.21
C ASN A 333 -11.06 35.43 -16.22
N ASP A 334 -11.18 36.75 -16.08
CA ASP A 334 -10.32 37.54 -15.18
C ASP A 334 -10.38 37.08 -13.72
N ASP A 335 -11.50 36.51 -13.27
CA ASP A 335 -11.64 36.00 -11.92
C ASP A 335 -10.87 34.69 -11.71
N GLN A 336 -10.97 33.76 -12.66
CA GLN A 336 -10.18 32.52 -12.67
C GLN A 336 -8.69 32.83 -12.77
N ARG A 337 -8.31 33.78 -13.63
CA ARG A 337 -6.93 34.25 -13.76
C ARG A 337 -6.38 34.73 -12.41
N ARG A 338 -7.11 35.60 -11.71
CA ARG A 338 -6.75 36.05 -10.36
C ARG A 338 -6.62 34.89 -9.36
N LYS A 339 -7.57 33.96 -9.36
CA LYS A 339 -7.54 32.79 -8.47
C LYS A 339 -6.31 31.93 -8.72
N ILE A 340 -6.01 31.60 -9.98
CA ILE A 340 -4.82 30.82 -10.35
C ILE A 340 -3.55 31.55 -9.89
N THR A 341 -3.44 32.85 -10.16
CA THR A 341 -2.29 33.65 -9.72
C THR A 341 -2.12 33.63 -8.19
N ILE A 342 -3.21 33.77 -7.43
CA ILE A 342 -3.17 33.77 -5.96
C ILE A 342 -2.78 32.40 -5.40
N GLU A 343 -3.33 31.30 -5.93
CA GLU A 343 -2.94 29.95 -5.47
C GLU A 343 -1.47 29.64 -5.78
N ARG A 344 -0.98 30.03 -6.97
CA ARG A 344 0.45 29.92 -7.31
C ARG A 344 1.35 30.73 -6.38
N TRP A 345 0.97 31.97 -6.13
CA TRP A 345 1.67 32.84 -5.21
C TRP A 345 1.73 32.24 -3.80
N LYS A 346 0.59 31.75 -3.30
CA LYS A 346 0.46 31.11 -1.99
C LYS A 346 1.39 29.91 -1.88
N GLN A 347 1.34 28.97 -2.82
CA GLN A 347 2.15 27.75 -2.82
C GLN A 347 3.66 28.03 -2.90
N ARG A 348 4.07 29.13 -3.54
CA ARG A 348 5.47 29.56 -3.56
C ARG A 348 5.89 30.32 -2.30
N LEU A 349 4.95 30.99 -1.64
CA LEU A 349 5.21 31.81 -0.46
C LEU A 349 5.22 30.99 0.85
N GLU A 350 4.31 30.04 1.01
CA GLU A 350 4.13 29.26 2.24
C GLU A 350 5.43 28.59 2.73
N PRO A 351 6.20 27.85 1.89
CA PRO A 351 7.46 27.25 2.33
C PRO A 351 8.50 28.28 2.80
N SER A 352 8.48 29.47 2.19
CA SER A 352 9.39 30.56 2.56
C SER A 352 9.05 31.13 3.94
N LEU A 353 7.75 31.25 4.26
CA LEU A 353 7.27 31.66 5.57
C LEU A 353 7.50 30.58 6.64
N GLU A 354 7.27 29.31 6.31
CA GLU A 354 7.58 28.19 7.21
C GLU A 354 9.07 28.12 7.57
N GLY A 355 9.96 28.42 6.61
CA GLY A 355 11.39 28.55 6.86
C GLY A 355 11.73 29.64 7.88
N LEU A 356 11.05 30.79 7.83
CA LEU A 356 11.22 31.85 8.82
C LEU A 356 10.76 31.41 10.22
N VAL A 357 9.60 30.75 10.31
CA VAL A 357 9.08 30.23 11.59
C VAL A 357 10.01 29.16 12.16
N SER A 358 10.51 28.25 11.33
CA SER A 358 11.45 27.20 11.74
C SER A 358 12.76 27.77 12.31
N SER A 359 13.19 28.95 11.84
CA SER A 359 14.37 29.63 12.38
C SER A 359 14.21 30.03 13.85
N VAL A 360 12.97 30.25 14.32
CA VAL A 360 12.68 30.54 15.73
C VAL A 360 12.80 29.27 16.57
N THR A 361 12.29 28.15 16.07
CA THR A 361 12.31 26.84 16.75
C THR A 361 13.74 26.35 17.03
N GLN A 362 14.70 26.73 16.19
CA GLN A 362 16.09 26.30 16.32
C GLN A 362 16.92 27.15 17.30
N LYS A 363 16.38 28.26 17.84
CA LYS A 363 17.13 29.12 18.75
C LYS A 363 17.17 28.56 20.16
N GLN A 364 18.37 28.52 20.73
CA GLN A 364 18.60 28.21 22.14
C GLN A 364 18.71 29.54 22.91
N GLY A 365 17.85 29.74 23.91
CA GLY A 365 17.79 30.96 24.72
C GLY A 365 16.58 30.95 25.66
N ASN A 366 16.52 31.90 26.59
CA ASN A 366 15.29 32.10 27.37
C ASN A 366 14.20 32.77 26.50
N ILE A 367 12.94 32.71 26.94
CA ILE A 367 11.80 33.24 26.16
C ILE A 367 11.97 34.74 25.87
N ASP A 368 12.51 35.51 26.83
CA ASP A 368 12.68 36.97 26.69
C ASP A 368 13.70 37.32 25.59
N GLU A 369 14.80 36.57 25.49
CA GLU A 369 15.82 36.72 24.43
C GLU A 369 15.26 36.37 23.04
N ILE A 370 14.38 35.38 22.96
CA ILE A 370 13.73 34.97 21.72
C ILE A 370 12.74 36.06 21.26
N VAL A 371 11.93 36.60 22.19
CA VAL A 371 10.97 37.67 21.91
C VAL A 371 11.66 38.93 21.38
N GLN A 372 12.82 39.29 21.92
CA GLN A 372 13.60 40.45 21.43
C GLN A 372 14.04 40.32 19.97
N GLN A 373 14.12 39.10 19.43
CA GLN A 373 14.57 38.83 18.07
C GLN A 373 13.40 38.77 17.07
N PHE A 374 12.15 38.68 17.52
CA PHE A 374 10.98 38.59 16.64
C PHE A 374 10.84 39.78 15.68
N PRO A 375 11.01 41.05 16.13
CA PRO A 375 10.92 42.19 15.22
C PRO A 375 11.89 42.09 14.05
N ASP A 376 13.10 41.55 14.26
CA ASP A 376 14.11 41.38 13.22
C ASP A 376 13.84 40.17 12.31
N ILE A 377 13.34 39.06 12.85
CA ILE A 377 13.02 37.84 12.09
C ILE A 377 11.83 38.08 11.15
N PHE A 378 10.80 38.77 11.65
CA PHE A 378 9.58 39.05 10.90
C PHE A 378 9.58 40.45 10.24
N ASP A 379 10.75 41.08 10.16
CA ASP A 379 10.95 42.26 9.32
C ASP A 379 11.01 41.84 7.85
N HIS A 380 9.91 42.05 7.14
CA HIS A 380 9.79 41.74 5.71
C HIS A 380 10.85 42.41 4.83
N THR A 381 11.49 43.49 5.29
CA THR A 381 12.56 44.17 4.54
C THR A 381 13.88 43.39 4.58
N LYS A 382 14.03 42.46 5.53
CA LYS A 382 15.23 41.63 5.73
C LYS A 382 15.07 40.21 5.17
N TRP A 383 13.89 39.85 4.68
CA TRP A 383 13.65 38.52 4.10
C TRP A 383 14.43 38.35 2.78
N GLN A 384 14.85 37.12 2.51
CA GLN A 384 15.52 36.77 1.25
C GLN A 384 14.55 36.69 0.05
N PHE A 385 13.26 36.89 0.30
CA PHE A 385 12.18 36.83 -0.68
C PHE A 385 11.23 38.02 -0.46
N SER A 386 10.55 38.45 -1.52
CA SER A 386 9.50 39.49 -1.45
C SER A 386 8.15 38.91 -1.86
N PRO A 387 7.14 38.94 -0.99
CA PRO A 387 5.78 38.50 -1.35
C PRO A 387 5.22 39.25 -2.56
N GLU A 388 5.51 40.55 -2.68
CA GLU A 388 5.06 41.38 -3.80
C GLU A 388 5.74 40.96 -5.11
N SER A 389 7.06 40.76 -5.10
CA SER A 389 7.77 40.36 -6.33
C SER A 389 7.31 38.99 -6.81
N ILE A 390 7.10 38.04 -5.89
CA ILE A 390 6.58 36.70 -6.23
C ILE A 390 5.19 36.82 -6.86
N LEU A 391 4.31 37.68 -6.34
CA LEU A 391 2.96 37.85 -6.89
C LEU A 391 3.00 38.39 -8.32
N LEU A 392 3.84 39.39 -8.58
CA LEU A 392 4.01 39.97 -9.91
C LEU A 392 4.63 38.97 -10.90
N GLU A 393 5.58 38.16 -10.44
CA GLU A 393 6.16 37.08 -11.25
C GLU A 393 5.12 36.01 -11.63
N GLU A 394 4.33 35.52 -10.67
CA GLU A 394 3.29 34.54 -10.95
C GLU A 394 2.14 35.13 -11.79
N GLN A 395 1.80 36.41 -11.60
CA GLN A 395 0.87 37.12 -12.47
C GLN A 395 1.39 37.11 -13.91
N LYS A 396 2.62 37.57 -14.11
CA LYS A 396 3.23 37.58 -15.45
C LYS A 396 3.25 36.18 -16.09
N ARG A 397 3.56 35.14 -15.32
CA ARG A 397 3.58 33.75 -15.81
C ARG A 397 2.21 33.30 -16.30
N VAL A 398 1.14 33.58 -15.54
CA VAL A 398 -0.24 33.27 -15.95
C VAL A 398 -0.63 34.08 -17.19
N ASP A 399 -0.27 35.35 -17.21
CA ASP A 399 -0.54 36.27 -18.31
C ASP A 399 0.10 35.80 -19.61
N ASP A 400 1.39 35.45 -19.54
CA ASP A 400 2.19 34.97 -20.67
C ASP A 400 1.61 33.67 -21.25
N ALA A 401 1.15 32.74 -20.41
CA ALA A 401 0.49 31.50 -20.85
C ALA A 401 -0.86 31.75 -21.56
N LEU A 402 -1.56 32.83 -21.21
CA LEU A 402 -2.85 33.21 -21.82
C LEU A 402 -2.71 34.13 -23.03
N LEU A 403 -1.49 34.51 -23.43
CA LEU A 403 -1.25 35.27 -24.66
C LEU A 403 -1.58 34.45 -25.92
N ALA A 404 -2.08 35.12 -26.96
CA ALA A 404 -2.41 34.46 -28.23
C ALA A 404 -1.23 33.69 -28.88
N LYS A 405 0.02 34.11 -28.60
CA LYS A 405 1.24 33.49 -29.11
C LYS A 405 1.77 32.32 -28.27
N ALA A 406 1.22 32.08 -27.07
CA ALA A 406 1.65 31.00 -26.19
C ALA A 406 1.44 29.62 -26.82
N ASP A 407 2.28 28.66 -26.44
CA ASP A 407 2.07 27.26 -26.76
C ASP A 407 0.89 26.73 -25.94
N ILE A 408 0.12 25.80 -26.51
CA ILE A 408 -0.97 25.15 -25.77
C ILE A 408 -0.47 24.36 -24.57
N ASN A 409 0.76 23.85 -24.62
CA ASN A 409 1.40 23.19 -23.48
C ASN A 409 1.61 24.15 -22.30
N ASP A 410 1.90 25.44 -22.57
CA ASP A 410 2.04 26.45 -21.51
C ASP A 410 0.70 26.71 -20.83
N VAL A 411 -0.39 26.73 -21.60
CA VAL A 411 -1.76 26.85 -21.07
C VAL A 411 -2.08 25.65 -20.18
N LEU A 412 -1.83 24.42 -20.65
CA LEU A 412 -2.13 23.18 -19.93
C LEU A 412 -1.26 22.98 -18.68
N ALA A 413 -0.08 23.62 -18.61
CA ALA A 413 0.80 23.62 -17.44
C ALA A 413 0.38 24.60 -16.34
N VAL A 414 -0.39 25.64 -16.69
CA VAL A 414 -0.75 26.73 -15.77
C VAL A 414 -2.23 26.70 -15.36
N VAL A 415 -3.12 26.29 -16.27
CA VAL A 415 -4.56 26.27 -16.05
C VAL A 415 -4.99 24.89 -15.54
N PRO A 416 -5.80 24.81 -14.46
CA PRO A 416 -6.32 23.54 -13.95
C PRO A 416 -7.12 22.76 -15.00
N GLY A 417 -6.78 21.49 -15.17
CA GLY A 417 -7.33 20.58 -16.18
C GLY A 417 -8.82 20.30 -16.02
N LYS A 418 -9.36 20.30 -14.80
CA LYS A 418 -10.80 20.13 -14.52
C LYS A 418 -11.67 21.13 -15.27
N GLN A 419 -11.16 22.34 -15.54
CA GLN A 419 -11.87 23.36 -16.32
C GLN A 419 -11.75 23.14 -17.83
N MET A 420 -10.71 22.45 -18.27
CA MET A 420 -10.35 22.23 -19.68
C MET A 420 -10.94 20.94 -20.24
N LEU A 421 -11.03 19.90 -19.41
CA LEU A 421 -11.55 18.59 -19.78
C LEU A 421 -12.95 18.64 -20.43
N PRO A 422 -13.93 19.42 -19.92
CA PRO A 422 -15.23 19.54 -20.60
C PRO A 422 -15.12 20.11 -22.02
N LEU A 423 -14.18 21.02 -22.27
CA LEU A 423 -13.95 21.63 -23.58
C LEU A 423 -13.29 20.63 -24.54
N ALA A 424 -12.37 19.80 -24.05
CA ALA A 424 -11.78 18.69 -24.82
C ALA A 424 -12.86 17.68 -25.24
N ALA A 425 -13.73 17.28 -24.32
CA ALA A 425 -14.84 16.37 -24.60
C ALA A 425 -15.87 16.99 -25.57
N GLN A 426 -16.21 18.27 -25.38
CA GLN A 426 -17.09 19.01 -26.29
C GLN A 426 -16.48 19.12 -27.70
N ALA A 427 -15.16 19.29 -27.81
CA ALA A 427 -14.48 19.25 -29.09
C ALA A 427 -14.64 17.89 -29.77
N CYS A 428 -14.87 16.80 -29.04
CA CYS A 428 -15.18 15.48 -29.61
C CYS A 428 -16.70 15.21 -29.75
N GLY A 429 -17.57 16.17 -29.44
CA GLY A 429 -19.02 16.01 -29.51
C GLY A 429 -19.61 15.03 -28.49
N ILE A 430 -18.87 14.70 -27.43
CA ILE A 430 -19.28 13.74 -26.39
C ILE A 430 -19.18 14.34 -24.99
N ASN A 431 -19.84 13.70 -24.02
CA ASN A 431 -19.77 14.09 -22.62
C ASN A 431 -18.38 13.73 -22.01
N ALA A 432 -17.91 14.54 -21.06
CA ALA A 432 -16.63 14.35 -20.36
C ALA A 432 -16.43 12.93 -19.79
N ASP A 433 -17.43 12.35 -19.12
CA ASP A 433 -17.33 11.02 -18.55
C ASP A 433 -17.16 9.96 -19.64
N LYS A 434 -17.89 10.10 -20.75
CA LYS A 434 -17.77 9.18 -21.90
C LYS A 434 -16.40 9.32 -22.57
N TYR A 435 -15.88 10.55 -22.67
CA TYR A 435 -14.57 10.85 -23.23
C TYR A 435 -13.45 10.22 -22.40
N VAL A 436 -13.44 10.46 -21.09
CA VAL A 436 -12.46 9.86 -20.15
C VAL A 436 -12.55 8.34 -20.17
N ASN A 437 -13.76 7.77 -20.05
CA ASN A 437 -13.94 6.32 -20.08
C ASN A 437 -13.51 5.69 -21.41
N LEU A 438 -13.73 6.35 -22.55
CA LEU A 438 -13.25 5.86 -23.86
C LEU A 438 -11.72 5.77 -23.87
N ILE A 439 -11.03 6.79 -23.38
CA ILE A 439 -9.57 6.84 -23.32
C ILE A 439 -9.03 5.77 -22.37
N ILE A 440 -9.53 5.72 -21.14
CA ILE A 440 -9.11 4.75 -20.12
C ILE A 440 -9.36 3.31 -20.59
N ASN A 441 -10.55 3.01 -21.10
CA ASN A 441 -10.85 1.67 -21.59
C ASN A 441 -10.01 1.28 -22.81
N THR A 442 -9.65 2.25 -23.67
CA THR A 442 -8.81 1.97 -24.82
C THR A 442 -7.37 1.69 -24.40
N LEU A 443 -6.83 2.45 -23.45
CA LEU A 443 -5.51 2.23 -22.89
C LEU A 443 -5.45 0.91 -22.09
N GLY A 444 -6.49 0.58 -21.33
CA GLY A 444 -6.52 -0.63 -20.48
C GLY A 444 -6.66 -1.96 -21.23
N ARG A 445 -6.95 -1.96 -22.53
CA ARG A 445 -7.14 -3.20 -23.31
C ARG A 445 -5.85 -4.00 -23.40
N THR A 446 -5.96 -5.30 -23.12
CA THR A 446 -4.89 -6.29 -23.34
C THR A 446 -5.10 -6.97 -24.70
N GLY A 447 -4.09 -6.94 -25.58
CA GLY A 447 -4.15 -7.52 -26.93
C GLY A 447 -3.48 -6.66 -28.01
N THR A 448 -3.84 -6.88 -29.27
CA THR A 448 -3.34 -6.07 -30.40
C THR A 448 -3.84 -4.62 -30.26
N PRO A 449 -2.94 -3.62 -30.24
CA PRO A 449 -3.33 -2.21 -30.10
C PRO A 449 -4.24 -1.79 -31.25
N THR A 450 -5.35 -1.13 -30.93
CA THR A 450 -6.17 -0.42 -31.93
C THR A 450 -5.42 0.82 -32.42
N ALA A 451 -5.80 1.37 -33.58
CA ALA A 451 -5.22 2.62 -34.09
C ALA A 451 -5.32 3.75 -33.04
N LEU A 452 -6.48 3.89 -32.39
CA LEU A 452 -6.68 4.84 -31.29
C LEU A 452 -5.70 4.58 -30.13
N ALA A 453 -5.49 3.32 -29.72
CA ALA A 453 -4.55 3.01 -28.64
C ALA A 453 -3.12 3.46 -28.96
N VAL A 454 -2.66 3.23 -30.19
CA VAL A 454 -1.31 3.64 -30.63
C VAL A 454 -1.15 5.17 -30.63
N GLU A 455 -2.16 5.91 -31.10
CA GLU A 455 -2.13 7.37 -31.11
C GLU A 455 -2.16 7.95 -29.70
N LEU A 456 -3.02 7.42 -28.82
CA LEU A 456 -3.06 7.81 -27.40
C LEU A 456 -1.74 7.50 -26.69
N GLU A 457 -1.14 6.33 -26.95
CA GLU A 457 0.17 5.95 -26.39
C GLU A 457 1.28 6.91 -26.81
N ASN A 458 1.34 7.26 -28.09
CA ASN A 458 2.34 8.19 -28.61
C ASN A 458 2.20 9.59 -28.02
N ALA A 459 0.97 10.06 -27.85
CA ALA A 459 0.68 11.35 -27.23
C ALA A 459 1.11 11.41 -25.76
N LEU A 460 0.82 10.35 -24.98
CA LEU A 460 1.12 10.30 -23.54
C LEU A 460 2.58 9.96 -23.22
N LYS A 461 3.30 9.27 -24.12
CA LYS A 461 4.69 8.83 -23.89
C LYS A 461 5.66 9.98 -23.58
N ALA A 462 5.38 11.19 -24.06
CA ALA A 462 6.19 12.37 -23.78
C ALA A 462 5.91 13.01 -22.39
N GLN A 463 4.79 12.63 -21.77
CA GLN A 463 4.26 13.23 -20.54
C GLN A 463 4.39 12.28 -19.34
N LEU A 464 4.31 10.97 -19.57
CA LEU A 464 4.28 9.96 -18.52
C LEU A 464 5.55 9.10 -18.48
N PRO A 465 5.84 8.45 -17.33
CA PRO A 465 6.88 7.44 -17.24
C PRO A 465 6.65 6.30 -18.23
N THR A 466 7.70 5.50 -18.46
CA THR A 466 7.66 4.31 -19.31
C THR A 466 6.45 3.45 -18.98
N ARG A 467 5.62 3.17 -19.99
CA ARG A 467 4.36 2.46 -19.83
C ARG A 467 4.53 1.04 -19.26
N ARG A 468 5.59 0.34 -19.65
CA ARG A 468 5.91 -1.03 -19.23
C ARG A 468 7.31 -1.08 -18.61
N SER A 469 7.49 -1.98 -17.66
CA SER A 469 8.80 -2.27 -17.06
C SER A 469 9.79 -2.76 -18.13
N VAL A 470 11.07 -2.42 -17.96
CA VAL A 470 12.17 -2.85 -18.84
C VAL A 470 12.78 -4.17 -18.34
N ILE A 471 12.28 -4.74 -17.24
CA ILE A 471 12.86 -5.95 -16.64
C ILE A 471 12.69 -7.14 -17.62
N ALA A 472 13.77 -7.38 -18.36
CA ALA A 472 13.93 -8.52 -19.26
C ALA A 472 13.94 -9.81 -18.42
N GLY A 473 12.96 -10.68 -18.64
CA GLY A 473 12.98 -12.00 -18.02
C GLY A 473 11.73 -12.85 -18.13
N VAL A 474 10.55 -12.27 -18.36
CA VAL A 474 9.33 -13.07 -18.54
C VAL A 474 9.15 -13.36 -20.03
N LEU A 475 9.67 -14.51 -20.47
CA LEU A 475 9.23 -15.11 -21.74
C LEU A 475 7.71 -15.32 -21.66
N PRO A 476 6.95 -14.98 -22.73
CA PRO A 476 5.52 -15.25 -22.75
C PRO A 476 5.26 -16.76 -22.63
N PRO A 477 4.14 -17.17 -21.99
CA PRO A 477 3.78 -18.58 -21.92
C PRO A 477 3.61 -19.12 -23.34
N SER A 478 4.34 -20.21 -23.63
CA SER A 478 4.22 -21.02 -24.85
C SER A 478 2.90 -21.76 -24.91
#